data_AF-A0A1B6F3A8-F1
#
_entry.id   AF-A0A1B6F3A8-F1
#
_cell.length_a   1.000
_cell.length_b   1.000
_cell.length_c   1.000
_cell.angle_alpha   90.00
_cell.angle_beta   90.00
_cell.angle_gamma   90.00
#
_symmetry.space_group_name_H-M   'P 1'
#
loop_
_entity.id
_entity.type
_entity.pdbx_description
1 polymer ?
#
loop_
_entity_poly.entity_id
_entity_poly.type
_entity_poly.pdbx_seq_one_letter_code
_entity_poly.pdbx_strand_id
1 'polypeptide(L)'
;FDDTREAEKVLHYLEAKQPREVALMLVSTLTHAAVATLAHHAAPIEVPGLEPAVRHIAGKAELLSRAPITDMRRYEELAMELAWAECVVAQVASLEHKLCPGAGQTQEMRKFLAALVTQPEALVPGGPRGDIAARIRAMFSEAHKASQMISDSDPSSHITTEPWSPILSSVFPPASEREFILRVSAPRPAPTSLVTPHRLSVRLRKDEFIMAGCFSQ
;
A
#
# COMPACT_ATOMS: atom_id res chain seq x y z
N PHE A 1 13.90 -8.24 -54.07
CA PHE A 1 14.14 -8.72 -52.70
C PHE A 1 13.30 -9.98 -52.55
N ASP A 2 13.92 -11.07 -52.11
CA ASP A 2 13.22 -12.34 -51.90
C ASP A 2 12.93 -12.45 -50.41
N ASP A 3 11.75 -11.98 -50.02
CA ASP A 3 11.34 -11.86 -48.62
C ASP A 3 11.26 -13.22 -47.92
N THR A 4 11.00 -14.30 -48.68
CA THR A 4 11.02 -15.68 -48.19
C THR A 4 12.41 -16.11 -47.76
N ARG A 5 13.43 -15.81 -48.57
CA ARG A 5 14.82 -16.14 -48.23
C ARG A 5 15.36 -15.29 -47.08
N GLU A 6 14.92 -14.04 -46.93
CA GLU A 6 15.27 -13.21 -45.77
C GLU A 6 14.58 -13.70 -44.49
N ALA A 7 13.33 -14.16 -44.57
CA ALA A 7 12.62 -14.73 -43.42
C ALA A 7 13.31 -16.01 -42.88
N GLU A 8 13.76 -16.92 -43.76
CA GLU A 8 14.49 -18.12 -43.36
C GLU A 8 15.79 -17.79 -42.59
N LYS A 9 16.50 -16.73 -42.99
CA LYS A 9 17.71 -16.29 -42.27
C LYS A 9 17.39 -15.82 -40.86
N VAL A 10 16.27 -15.12 -40.66
CA VAL A 10 15.83 -14.68 -39.33
C VAL A 10 15.46 -15.89 -38.46
N LEU A 11 14.77 -16.87 -39.03
CA LEU A 11 14.41 -18.10 -38.31
C LEU A 11 15.64 -18.88 -37.86
N HIS A 12 16.62 -19.10 -38.76
CA HIS A 12 17.88 -19.75 -38.38
C HIS A 12 18.69 -18.92 -37.38
N TYR A 13 18.67 -17.59 -37.50
CA TYR A 13 19.30 -16.72 -36.51
C TYR A 13 18.69 -16.91 -35.12
N LEU A 14 17.36 -16.96 -35.02
CA LEU A 14 16.64 -17.17 -33.76
C LEU A 14 16.82 -18.59 -33.22
N GLU A 15 16.78 -19.61 -34.09
CA GLU A 15 17.03 -21.02 -33.75
C GLU A 15 18.42 -21.23 -33.14
N ALA A 16 19.42 -20.49 -33.63
CA ALA A 16 20.78 -20.54 -33.12
C ALA A 16 20.97 -19.81 -31.76
N LYS A 17 19.97 -19.11 -31.24
CA LYS A 17 20.09 -18.35 -29.99
C LYS A 17 19.89 -19.21 -28.75
N GLN A 18 20.73 -18.96 -27.75
CA GLN A 18 20.52 -19.49 -26.41
C GLN A 18 19.40 -18.70 -25.69
N PRO A 19 18.67 -19.31 -24.74
CA PRO A 19 17.62 -18.64 -23.99
C PRO A 19 18.07 -17.33 -23.32
N ARG A 20 19.33 -17.26 -22.85
CA ARG A 20 19.92 -16.04 -22.30
C ARG A 20 19.99 -14.90 -23.32
N GLU A 21 20.39 -15.20 -24.54
CA GLU A 21 20.50 -14.19 -25.60
C GLU A 21 19.12 -13.67 -25.99
N VAL A 22 18.12 -14.57 -26.07
CA VAL A 22 16.73 -14.19 -26.28
C VAL A 22 16.23 -13.28 -25.16
N ALA A 23 16.51 -13.60 -23.90
CA ALA A 23 16.16 -12.74 -22.77
C ALA A 23 16.81 -11.35 -22.87
N LEU A 24 18.09 -11.28 -23.24
CA LEU A 24 18.80 -10.00 -23.44
C LEU A 24 18.21 -9.17 -24.58
N MET A 25 17.76 -9.81 -25.66
CA MET A 25 17.07 -9.13 -26.77
C MET A 25 15.70 -8.58 -26.35
N LEU A 26 15.01 -9.26 -25.42
CA LEU A 26 13.66 -8.89 -24.97
C LEU A 26 13.66 -7.86 -23.83
N VAL A 27 14.73 -7.76 -23.04
CA VAL A 27 14.79 -6.90 -21.83
C VAL A 27 14.32 -5.47 -22.10
N SER A 28 14.77 -4.83 -23.18
CA SER A 28 14.37 -3.45 -23.49
C SER A 28 12.88 -3.34 -23.81
N THR A 29 12.35 -4.28 -24.62
CA THR A 29 10.93 -4.31 -25.00
C THR A 29 10.02 -4.59 -23.81
N LEU A 30 10.40 -5.53 -22.94
CA LEU A 30 9.67 -5.85 -21.71
C LEU A 30 9.69 -4.68 -20.73
N THR A 31 10.83 -4.00 -20.60
CA THR A 31 10.95 -2.81 -19.75
C THR A 31 10.02 -1.70 -20.23
N HIS A 32 9.99 -1.42 -21.54
CA HIS A 32 9.07 -0.42 -22.10
C HIS A 32 7.60 -0.79 -21.93
N ALA A 33 7.25 -2.07 -22.11
CA ALA A 33 5.89 -2.55 -21.85
C ALA A 33 5.50 -2.39 -20.37
N ALA A 34 6.42 -2.69 -19.45
CA ALA A 34 6.21 -2.51 -18.02
C ALA A 34 6.01 -1.03 -17.66
N VAL A 35 6.84 -0.13 -18.19
CA VAL A 35 6.71 1.32 -17.99
C VAL A 35 5.39 1.84 -18.54
N ALA A 36 5.00 1.42 -19.74
CA ALA A 36 3.74 1.84 -20.35
C ALA A 36 2.53 1.38 -19.53
N THR A 37 2.57 0.14 -19.04
CA THR A 37 1.52 -0.43 -18.17
C THR A 37 1.45 0.32 -16.84
N LEU A 38 2.60 0.56 -16.21
CA LEU A 38 2.69 1.34 -14.98
C LEU A 38 2.14 2.76 -15.17
N ALA A 39 2.53 3.45 -16.24
CA ALA A 39 2.07 4.81 -16.52
C ALA A 39 0.54 4.87 -16.73
N HIS A 40 -0.03 3.88 -17.41
CA HIS A 40 -1.47 3.76 -17.59
C HIS A 40 -2.22 3.62 -16.26
N HIS A 41 -1.75 2.74 -15.38
CA HIS A 41 -2.38 2.52 -14.07
C HIS A 41 -2.11 3.63 -13.06
N ALA A 42 -0.98 4.33 -13.17
CA ALA A 42 -0.63 5.46 -12.30
C ALA A 42 -1.36 6.76 -12.67
N ALA A 43 -1.77 6.93 -13.93
CA ALA A 43 -2.41 8.17 -14.41
C ALA A 43 -3.63 8.65 -13.60
N PRO A 44 -4.56 7.79 -13.13
CA PRO A 44 -5.69 8.24 -12.31
C PRO A 44 -5.35 8.45 -10.83
N ILE A 45 -4.13 8.13 -10.39
CA ILE A 45 -3.75 8.07 -8.97
C ILE A 45 -3.04 9.36 -8.53
N GLU A 46 -3.67 10.09 -7.62
CA GLU A 46 -3.14 11.34 -7.05
C GLU A 46 -2.32 11.09 -5.78
N VAL A 47 -1.18 10.39 -5.91
CA VAL A 47 -0.23 10.17 -4.80
C VAL A 47 0.99 11.09 -4.96
N PRO A 48 1.37 11.88 -3.93
CA PRO A 48 2.55 12.71 -3.98
C PRO A 48 3.81 11.92 -4.34
N GLY A 49 4.55 12.37 -5.35
CA GLY A 49 5.81 11.75 -5.78
C GLY A 49 5.66 10.61 -6.79
N LEU A 50 4.47 10.03 -6.98
CA LEU A 50 4.27 8.93 -7.93
C LEU A 50 4.48 9.38 -9.39
N GLU A 51 3.83 10.48 -9.81
CA GLU A 51 3.97 10.99 -11.18
C GLU A 51 5.42 11.40 -11.53
N PRO A 52 6.16 12.16 -10.68
CA PRO A 52 7.59 12.39 -10.89
C PRO A 52 8.41 11.10 -11.00
N ALA A 53 8.13 10.10 -10.16
CA ALA A 53 8.84 8.82 -10.20
C ALA A 53 8.57 8.04 -11.49
N VAL A 54 7.31 7.95 -11.95
CA VAL A 54 6.97 7.30 -13.22
C VAL A 54 7.67 7.98 -14.40
N ARG A 55 7.71 9.31 -14.42
CA ARG A 55 8.43 10.06 -15.45
C ARG A 55 9.94 9.80 -15.40
N HIS A 56 10.53 9.72 -14.20
CA HIS A 56 11.93 9.38 -14.01
C HIS A 56 12.26 7.98 -14.54
N ILE A 57 11.46 6.99 -14.16
CA ILE A 57 11.57 5.60 -14.60
C ILE A 57 11.48 5.53 -16.14
N ALA A 58 10.53 6.23 -16.75
CA ALA A 58 10.37 6.27 -18.20
C ALA A 58 11.61 6.86 -18.90
N GLY A 59 12.16 7.96 -18.41
CA GLY A 59 13.39 8.55 -18.95
C GLY A 59 14.61 7.62 -18.79
N LYS A 60 14.72 6.93 -17.65
CA LYS A 60 15.79 5.95 -17.41
C LYS A 60 15.65 4.74 -18.35
N ALA A 61 14.44 4.23 -18.55
CA ALA A 61 14.16 3.15 -19.51
C ALA A 61 14.51 3.54 -20.95
N GLU A 62 14.16 4.75 -21.38
CA GLU A 62 14.52 5.27 -22.70
C GLU A 62 16.04 5.30 -22.88
N LEU A 63 16.76 5.85 -21.91
CA LEU A 63 18.23 5.95 -21.96
C LEU A 63 18.91 4.58 -22.01
N LEU A 64 18.44 3.61 -21.21
CA LEU A 64 18.97 2.24 -21.22
C LEU A 64 18.67 1.48 -22.51
N SER A 65 17.51 1.73 -23.12
CA SER A 65 17.13 1.06 -24.37
C SER A 65 17.95 1.52 -25.59
N ARG A 66 18.53 2.72 -25.53
CA ARG A 66 19.40 3.28 -26.58
C ARG A 66 20.88 3.02 -26.35
N ALA A 67 21.25 2.40 -25.24
CA ALA A 67 22.65 2.09 -24.95
C ALA A 67 23.17 1.03 -25.95
N PRO A 68 24.41 1.18 -26.45
CA PRO A 68 24.98 0.23 -27.41
C PRO A 68 25.26 -1.15 -26.83
N ILE A 69 25.35 -1.25 -25.49
CA ILE A 69 25.60 -2.49 -24.75
C ILE A 69 24.55 -2.59 -23.64
N THR A 70 23.91 -3.76 -23.53
CA THR A 70 22.93 -4.05 -22.47
C THR A 70 23.62 -4.17 -21.12
N ASP A 71 23.49 -3.15 -20.29
CA ASP A 71 23.98 -3.14 -18.90
C ASP A 71 22.90 -3.71 -17.95
N MET A 72 22.97 -5.01 -17.69
CA MET A 72 21.98 -5.72 -16.86
C MET A 72 21.86 -5.17 -15.43
N ARG A 73 22.93 -4.61 -14.87
CA ARG A 73 22.89 -4.04 -13.52
C ARG A 73 22.00 -2.81 -13.46
N ARG A 74 22.03 -1.97 -14.50
CA ARG A 74 21.15 -0.80 -14.58
C ARG A 74 19.70 -1.17 -14.83
N TYR A 75 19.45 -2.24 -15.59
CA TYR A 75 18.10 -2.78 -15.75
C TYR A 75 17.55 -3.36 -14.45
N GLU A 76 18.40 -4.00 -13.63
CA GLU A 76 18.02 -4.46 -12.29
C GLU A 76 17.65 -3.29 -11.36
N GLU A 77 18.46 -2.23 -11.33
CA GLU A 77 18.14 -1.00 -10.58
C GLU A 77 16.82 -0.38 -11.05
N LEU A 78 16.60 -0.32 -12.37
CA LEU A 78 15.33 0.15 -12.94
C LEU A 78 14.15 -0.76 -12.57
N ALA A 79 14.34 -2.07 -12.52
CA ALA A 79 13.32 -3.03 -12.11
C ALA A 79 12.92 -2.82 -10.64
N MET A 80 13.87 -2.49 -9.77
CA MET A 80 13.58 -2.16 -8.37
C MET A 80 12.76 -0.87 -8.24
N GLU A 81 13.08 0.16 -9.04
CA GLU A 81 12.30 1.40 -9.09
C GLU A 81 10.88 1.17 -9.64
N LEU A 82 10.75 0.35 -10.69
CA LEU A 82 9.46 -0.10 -11.24
C LEU A 82 8.63 -0.83 -10.18
N ALA A 83 9.24 -1.80 -9.49
CA ALA A 83 8.56 -2.58 -8.46
C ALA A 83 8.06 -1.71 -7.30
N TRP A 84 8.83 -0.71 -6.89
CA TRP A 84 8.39 0.26 -5.90
C TRP A 84 7.15 1.03 -6.38
N ALA A 85 7.18 1.58 -7.59
CA ALA A 85 6.06 2.37 -8.13
C ALA A 85 4.81 1.49 -8.35
N GLU A 86 4.99 0.28 -8.86
CA GLU A 86 3.91 -0.71 -9.02
C GLU A 86 3.29 -1.10 -7.68
N CYS A 87 4.10 -1.26 -6.63
CA CYS A 87 3.62 -1.53 -5.29
C CYS A 87 2.68 -0.41 -4.79
N VAL A 88 3.07 0.86 -4.99
CA VAL A 88 2.21 2.00 -4.64
C VAL A 88 0.88 1.96 -5.40
N VAL A 89 0.92 1.72 -6.70
CA VAL A 89 -0.29 1.60 -7.55
C VAL A 89 -1.19 0.45 -7.07
N ALA A 90 -0.61 -0.72 -6.82
CA ALA A 90 -1.33 -1.90 -6.35
C ALA A 90 -1.94 -1.70 -4.96
N GLN A 91 -1.23 -1.01 -4.06
CA GLN A 91 -1.75 -0.63 -2.75
C GLN A 91 -2.97 0.27 -2.86
N VAL A 92 -2.91 1.33 -3.68
CA VAL A 92 -4.06 2.23 -3.91
C VAL A 92 -5.23 1.45 -4.48
N ALA A 93 -5.03 0.67 -5.55
CA ALA A 93 -6.10 -0.13 -6.15
C ALA A 93 -6.73 -1.13 -5.16
N SER A 94 -5.91 -1.75 -4.30
CA SER A 94 -6.39 -2.64 -3.24
C SER A 94 -7.22 -1.91 -2.19
N LEU A 95 -6.77 -0.73 -1.76
CA LEU A 95 -7.49 0.10 -0.79
C LEU A 95 -8.80 0.62 -1.37
N GLU A 96 -8.81 1.05 -2.63
CA GLU A 96 -10.02 1.42 -3.37
C GLU A 96 -11.03 0.29 -3.37
N HIS A 97 -10.61 -0.91 -3.77
CA HIS A 97 -11.49 -2.07 -3.81
C HIS A 97 -12.05 -2.45 -2.42
N LYS A 98 -11.21 -2.38 -1.39
CA LYS A 98 -11.58 -2.76 -0.02
C LYS A 98 -12.50 -1.74 0.65
N LEU A 99 -12.18 -0.46 0.51
CA LEU A 99 -12.83 0.63 1.24
C LEU A 99 -13.98 1.27 0.45
N CYS A 100 -13.98 1.13 -0.88
CA CYS A 100 -14.95 1.75 -1.79
C CYS A 100 -15.50 0.75 -2.82
N PRO A 101 -16.29 -0.25 -2.41
CA PRO A 101 -16.95 -1.14 -3.35
C PRO A 101 -18.10 -0.39 -4.07
N GLY A 102 -17.79 0.49 -5.04
CA GLY A 102 -18.80 1.25 -5.80
C GLY A 102 -18.27 2.47 -6.55
N ALA A 103 -19.13 3.09 -7.37
CA ALA A 103 -18.78 4.14 -8.35
C ALA A 103 -18.61 5.57 -7.78
N GLY A 104 -18.50 5.75 -6.47
CA GLY A 104 -18.43 7.05 -5.82
C GLY A 104 -17.02 7.42 -5.36
N GLN A 105 -16.08 7.61 -6.29
CA GLN A 105 -14.74 8.12 -5.98
C GLN A 105 -14.81 9.63 -5.69
N THR A 106 -15.20 10.00 -4.48
CA THR A 106 -15.15 11.39 -4.03
C THR A 106 -13.69 11.85 -3.93
N GLN A 107 -13.39 13.12 -4.24
CA GLN A 107 -12.03 13.67 -4.11
C GLN A 107 -11.46 13.52 -2.69
N GLU A 108 -12.31 13.60 -1.66
CA GLU A 108 -11.91 13.33 -0.26
C GLU A 108 -11.43 11.90 -0.04
N MET A 109 -12.03 10.92 -0.74
CA MET A 109 -11.61 9.53 -0.68
C MET A 109 -10.22 9.36 -1.28
N ARG A 110 -9.97 9.92 -2.47
CA ARG A 110 -8.66 9.84 -3.13
C ARG A 110 -7.55 10.41 -2.25
N LYS A 111 -7.81 11.55 -1.59
CA LYS A 111 -6.89 12.14 -0.60
C LYS A 111 -6.66 11.22 0.59
N PHE A 112 -7.71 10.59 1.11
CA PHE A 112 -7.60 9.63 2.22
C PHE A 112 -6.78 8.39 1.85
N LEU A 113 -7.00 7.82 0.66
CA LEU A 113 -6.25 6.68 0.15
C LEU A 113 -4.77 7.03 -0.05
N ALA A 114 -4.48 8.20 -0.63
CA ALA A 114 -3.12 8.70 -0.74
C ALA A 114 -2.45 8.89 0.62
N ALA A 115 -3.18 9.39 1.63
CA ALA A 115 -2.68 9.51 2.99
C ALA A 115 -2.39 8.14 3.63
N LEU A 116 -3.26 7.14 3.42
CA LEU A 116 -3.03 5.77 3.92
C LEU A 116 -1.76 5.13 3.37
N VAL A 117 -1.40 5.43 2.12
CA VAL A 117 -0.19 4.88 1.49
C VAL A 117 1.07 5.67 1.89
N THR A 118 0.95 6.97 2.10
CA THR A 118 2.11 7.85 2.31
C THR A 118 2.43 8.17 3.77
N GLN A 119 1.46 8.05 4.68
CA GLN A 119 1.58 8.54 6.05
C GLN A 119 1.44 7.43 7.10
N PRO A 120 2.10 7.63 8.26
CA PRO A 120 1.86 7.00 9.54
C PRO A 120 0.47 6.46 9.84
N GLU A 121 -0.41 7.45 9.73
CA GLU A 121 -1.70 7.57 10.35
C GLU A 121 -2.50 8.48 9.42
N ALA A 122 -3.72 8.08 9.09
CA ALA A 122 -4.61 8.87 8.25
C ALA A 122 -5.94 9.10 9.00
N LEU A 123 -6.46 10.33 8.90
CA LEU A 123 -7.76 10.66 9.46
C LEU A 123 -8.86 10.04 8.58
N VAL A 124 -9.76 9.27 9.21
CA VAL A 124 -10.88 8.65 8.50
C VAL A 124 -11.96 9.71 8.19
N PRO A 125 -12.32 9.94 6.92
CA PRO A 125 -13.40 10.85 6.54
C PRO A 125 -14.73 10.48 7.23
N GLY A 126 -15.46 11.49 7.72
CA GLY A 126 -16.69 11.28 8.48
C GLY A 126 -16.49 10.71 9.90
N GLY A 127 -15.24 10.49 10.33
CA GLY A 127 -14.90 10.03 11.67
C GLY A 127 -15.48 8.64 12.01
N PRO A 128 -15.71 8.33 13.29
CA PRO A 128 -16.10 6.97 13.71
C PRO A 128 -17.49 6.55 13.21
N ARG A 129 -18.36 7.50 12.86
CA ARG A 129 -19.72 7.25 12.38
C ARG A 129 -19.83 7.28 10.84
N GLY A 130 -18.74 7.55 10.12
CA GLY A 130 -18.73 7.56 8.66
C GLY A 130 -18.77 6.16 8.05
N ASP A 131 -19.12 6.11 6.76
CA ASP A 131 -19.27 4.86 5.99
C ASP A 131 -17.96 4.10 5.89
N ILE A 132 -16.84 4.81 5.72
CA ILE A 132 -15.49 4.22 5.68
C ILE A 132 -15.17 3.54 7.00
N ALA A 133 -15.45 4.20 8.13
CA ALA A 133 -15.24 3.62 9.45
C ALA A 133 -16.14 2.39 9.66
N ALA A 134 -17.37 2.41 9.17
CA ALA A 134 -18.26 1.25 9.18
C ALA A 134 -17.70 0.07 8.37
N ARG A 135 -17.17 0.35 7.17
CA ARG A 135 -16.51 -0.65 6.32
C ARG A 135 -15.26 -1.25 6.96
N ILE A 136 -14.41 -0.41 7.55
CA ILE A 136 -13.24 -0.85 8.30
C ILE A 136 -13.67 -1.80 9.44
N ARG A 137 -14.67 -1.42 10.24
CA ARG A 137 -15.21 -2.29 11.29
C ARG A 137 -15.72 -3.62 10.73
N ALA A 138 -16.47 -3.61 9.63
CA ALA A 138 -16.97 -4.83 9.00
C ALA A 138 -15.83 -5.76 8.59
N MET A 139 -14.80 -5.24 7.91
CA MET A 139 -13.62 -6.03 7.51
C MET A 139 -12.89 -6.66 8.71
N PHE A 140 -12.73 -5.91 9.80
CA PHE A 140 -12.15 -6.47 11.02
C PHE A 140 -13.05 -7.53 11.66
N SER A 141 -14.38 -7.37 11.63
CA SER A 141 -15.32 -8.40 12.10
C SER A 141 -15.16 -9.70 11.34
N GLU A 142 -15.12 -9.60 10.01
CA GLU A 142 -15.02 -10.73 9.10
C GLU A 142 -13.68 -11.44 9.28
N ALA A 143 -12.58 -10.69 9.37
CA ALA A 143 -11.26 -11.23 9.65
C ALA A 143 -11.20 -11.94 11.01
N HIS A 144 -11.81 -11.35 12.04
CA HIS A 144 -11.86 -11.96 13.38
C HIS A 144 -12.66 -13.27 13.40
N LYS A 145 -13.85 -13.27 12.79
CA LYS A 145 -14.68 -14.47 12.64
C LYS A 145 -13.94 -15.57 11.86
N ALA A 146 -13.31 -15.22 10.74
CA ALA A 146 -12.52 -16.16 9.96
C ALA A 146 -11.36 -16.77 10.77
N SER A 147 -10.69 -15.95 11.59
CA SER A 147 -9.62 -16.43 12.47
C SER A 147 -10.12 -17.38 13.56
N GLN A 148 -11.33 -17.19 14.08
CA GLN A 148 -11.91 -18.06 15.10
C GLN A 148 -12.42 -19.39 14.53
N MET A 149 -12.93 -19.38 13.29
CA MET A 149 -13.38 -20.59 12.59
C MET A 149 -12.23 -21.54 12.20
N ILE A 150 -10.97 -21.09 12.27
CA ILE A 150 -9.78 -21.94 12.01
C ILE A 150 -9.43 -22.83 13.23
N SER A 151 -10.09 -22.66 14.38
CA SER A 151 -9.83 -23.45 15.60
C SER A 151 -10.71 -24.70 15.79
N ASP A 152 -11.45 -25.16 14.78
CA ASP A 152 -12.32 -26.35 14.87
C ASP A 152 -11.55 -27.70 14.79
N SER A 153 -10.42 -27.81 15.50
CA SER A 153 -9.74 -29.09 15.76
C SER A 153 -9.73 -29.47 17.24
N ASP A 154 -10.81 -29.16 17.96
CA ASP A 154 -11.04 -29.68 19.32
C ASP A 154 -12.54 -30.03 19.54
N PRO A 155 -12.92 -31.33 19.61
CA PRO A 155 -14.32 -31.75 19.69
C PRO A 155 -14.82 -31.79 21.14
N SER A 156 -14.65 -30.73 21.91
CA SER A 156 -15.19 -30.68 23.28
C SER A 156 -15.46 -29.27 23.82
N SER A 157 -16.36 -28.51 23.16
CA SER A 157 -17.05 -27.44 23.88
C SER A 157 -18.54 -27.41 23.55
N HIS A 158 -19.31 -28.10 24.40
CA HIS A 158 -20.74 -27.86 24.54
C HIS A 158 -20.93 -26.43 25.08
N ILE A 159 -21.24 -25.48 24.21
CA ILE A 159 -21.81 -24.18 24.62
C ILE A 159 -23.30 -24.21 24.27
N THR A 160 -24.11 -24.29 25.31
CA THR A 160 -25.57 -24.14 25.31
C THR A 160 -25.95 -22.83 24.62
N THR A 161 -26.70 -22.97 23.53
CA THR A 161 -27.30 -21.88 22.76
C THR A 161 -28.60 -21.44 23.45
N GLU A 162 -28.52 -20.36 24.23
CA GLU A 162 -29.71 -19.63 24.67
C GLU A 162 -30.23 -18.76 23.51
N PRO A 163 -31.52 -18.84 23.11
CA PRO A 163 -31.96 -18.28 21.83
C PRO A 163 -32.06 -16.75 21.80
N TRP A 164 -32.33 -16.06 22.91
CA TRP A 164 -32.67 -14.63 22.90
C TRP A 164 -31.80 -13.83 23.88
N SER A 165 -30.54 -13.65 23.54
CA SER A 165 -29.79 -12.47 23.99
C SER A 165 -29.64 -11.55 22.78
N PRO A 166 -29.98 -10.25 22.86
CA PRO A 166 -29.68 -9.34 21.79
C PRO A 166 -28.17 -9.41 21.66
N ILE A 167 -27.73 -9.94 20.53
CA ILE A 167 -26.37 -9.82 20.06
C ILE A 167 -26.18 -8.30 19.91
N LEU A 168 -25.80 -7.62 21.00
CA LEU A 168 -24.92 -6.47 20.92
C LEU A 168 -23.64 -7.05 20.31
N SER A 169 -23.69 -7.16 18.98
CA SER A 169 -22.65 -7.63 18.07
C SER A 169 -21.52 -6.63 18.14
N SER A 170 -20.85 -6.55 19.28
CA SER A 170 -19.59 -5.87 19.37
C SER A 170 -18.64 -6.72 18.53
N VAL A 171 -18.45 -6.26 17.30
CA VAL A 171 -17.52 -6.75 16.28
C VAL A 171 -16.09 -6.92 16.84
N PHE A 172 -15.80 -6.24 17.95
CA PHE A 172 -14.56 -6.32 18.71
C PHE A 172 -14.85 -6.70 20.16
N PRO A 173 -13.87 -7.27 20.90
CA PRO A 173 -13.98 -7.41 22.35
C PRO A 173 -14.29 -6.05 23.01
N PRO A 174 -14.90 -6.04 24.21
CA PRO A 174 -15.11 -4.79 24.94
C PRO A 174 -13.78 -4.06 25.10
N ALA A 175 -13.78 -2.73 24.91
CA ALA A 175 -12.57 -1.93 25.02
C ALA A 175 -11.94 -2.12 26.41
N SER A 176 -10.76 -2.74 26.45
CA SER A 176 -10.02 -2.99 27.69
C SER A 176 -9.43 -1.71 28.27
N GLU A 177 -9.22 -0.69 27.43
CA GLU A 177 -8.46 0.52 27.76
C GLU A 177 -8.89 1.70 26.87
N ARG A 178 -8.81 2.94 27.39
CA ARG A 178 -8.93 4.16 26.59
C ARG A 178 -7.57 4.84 26.49
N GLU A 179 -7.09 5.06 25.27
CA GLU A 179 -5.84 5.77 25.00
C GLU A 179 -6.11 7.17 24.45
N PHE A 180 -5.40 8.16 24.97
CA PHE A 180 -5.38 9.53 24.47
C PHE A 180 -3.94 9.91 24.11
N ILE A 181 -3.75 10.45 22.92
CA ILE A 181 -2.46 10.97 22.48
C ILE A 181 -2.60 12.48 22.34
N LEU A 182 -1.89 13.23 23.19
CA LEU A 182 -1.78 14.67 23.09
C LEU A 182 -0.46 15.01 22.38
N ARG A 183 -0.56 15.68 21.23
CA ARG A 183 0.58 16.21 20.48
C ARG A 183 0.57 17.72 20.61
N VAL A 184 1.70 18.31 21.02
CA VAL A 184 1.84 19.77 21.12
C VAL A 184 3.23 20.19 20.64
N SER A 185 3.33 21.36 20.02
CA SER A 185 4.62 21.98 19.69
C SER A 185 4.80 23.19 20.60
N ALA A 186 5.84 23.19 21.43
CA ALA A 186 6.07 24.26 22.40
C ALA A 186 7.58 24.58 22.53
N PRO A 187 7.95 25.81 22.90
CA PRO A 187 9.33 26.14 23.22
C PRO A 187 9.72 25.56 24.58
N ARG A 188 10.77 24.74 24.62
CA ARG A 188 11.37 24.16 25.83
C ARG A 188 12.91 24.18 25.75
N PRO A 189 13.63 24.32 26.88
CA PRO A 189 13.12 24.48 28.24
C PRO A 189 12.65 25.90 28.60
N ALA A 190 12.98 26.92 27.79
CA ALA A 190 12.63 28.32 28.05
C ALA A 190 11.70 28.88 26.97
N PRO A 191 10.96 29.98 27.23
CA PRO A 191 10.10 30.61 26.23
C PRO A 191 10.83 31.11 24.97
N THR A 192 12.14 31.33 25.07
CA THR A 192 13.02 31.74 23.97
C THR A 192 13.63 30.57 23.19
N SER A 193 13.39 29.33 23.63
CA SER A 193 13.89 28.13 22.97
C SER A 193 13.18 27.87 21.64
N LEU A 194 13.78 27.01 20.82
CA LEU A 194 13.14 26.52 19.60
C LEU A 194 11.87 25.75 19.95
N VAL A 195 10.82 25.98 19.15
CA VAL A 195 9.58 25.22 19.24
C VAL A 195 9.87 23.80 18.79
N THR A 196 9.69 22.83 19.69
CA THR A 196 9.94 21.43 19.39
C THR A 196 8.68 20.59 19.65
N PRO A 197 8.48 19.47 18.91
CA PRO A 197 7.31 18.63 19.07
C PRO A 197 7.39 17.80 20.35
N HIS A 198 6.27 17.69 21.05
CA HIS A 198 6.12 16.92 22.28
C HIS A 198 4.90 16.00 22.18
N ARG A 199 4.99 14.85 22.84
CA ARG A 199 3.91 13.85 22.87
C ARG A 199 3.66 13.40 24.30
N LEU A 200 2.41 13.43 24.72
CA LEU A 200 1.95 12.77 25.93
C LEU A 200 0.99 11.65 25.52
N SER A 201 1.32 10.42 25.88
CA SER A 201 0.44 9.27 25.76
C SER A 201 -0.20 8.99 27.11
N VAL A 202 -1.52 8.91 27.14
CA VAL A 202 -2.32 8.72 28.34
C VAL A 202 -3.20 7.50 28.17
N ARG A 203 -3.17 6.60 29.15
CA ARG A 203 -3.72 5.25 29.08
C ARG A 203 -4.60 5.00 30.31
N LEU A 204 -5.92 4.87 30.09
CA LEU A 204 -6.93 4.70 31.15
C LEU A 204 -7.47 3.28 31.15
N ARG A 205 -7.20 2.54 32.21
CA ARG A 205 -7.79 1.22 32.51
C ARG A 205 -8.79 1.35 33.66
N LYS A 206 -9.46 0.25 34.04
CA LYS A 206 -10.40 0.24 35.17
C LYS A 206 -9.70 0.54 36.50
N ASP A 207 -8.50 -0.01 36.69
CA ASP A 207 -7.79 0.01 37.98
C ASP A 207 -6.53 0.88 37.97
N GLU A 208 -6.12 1.39 36.81
CA GLU A 208 -4.90 2.20 36.68
C GLU A 208 -5.00 3.28 35.60
N PHE A 209 -4.17 4.31 35.78
CA PHE A 209 -3.98 5.41 34.86
C PHE A 209 -2.49 5.60 34.62
N ILE A 210 -2.04 5.39 33.38
CA ILE A 210 -0.64 5.46 32.99
C ILE A 210 -0.44 6.67 32.08
N MET A 211 0.56 7.50 32.39
CA MET A 211 0.99 8.61 31.53
C MET A 211 2.46 8.46 31.17
N ALA A 212 2.77 8.61 29.90
CA ALA A 212 4.14 8.61 29.39
C ALA A 212 4.35 9.84 28.50
N GLY A 213 5.29 10.70 28.90
CA GLY A 213 5.67 11.89 28.14
C GLY A 213 6.98 11.67 27.37
N CYS A 214 6.99 12.05 26.10
CA CYS A 214 8.18 12.19 25.28
C CYS A 214 8.36 13.67 24.96
N PHE A 215 9.35 14.29 25.60
CA PHE A 215 9.64 15.72 25.48
C PHE A 215 11.03 15.89 24.87
N SER A 216 11.10 16.57 23.74
CA SER A 216 12.36 17.05 23.16
C SER A 216 13.03 18.06 24.08
N GLN A 217 14.35 17.94 24.20
CA GLN A 217 15.22 18.80 25.02
C GLN A 217 15.81 19.93 24.18
#